data_AF-H6RG99-F1
#
_entry.id   AF-H6RG99-F1
#
_cell.length_a   1.000
_cell.length_b   1.000
_cell.length_c   1.000
_cell.angle_alpha   90.00
_cell.angle_beta   90.00
_cell.angle_gamma   90.00
#
_symmetry.space_group_name_H-M   'P 1'
#
loop_
_entity.id
_entity.type
_entity.pdbx_description
1 polymer ?
#
loop_
_entity_poly.entity_id
_entity_poly.type
_entity_poly.pdbx_seq_one_letter_code
_entity_poly.pdbx_strand_id
1 'polypeptide(L)'
;MKIPAIKKIIEANYTLEMLDTAEEALINEEKPSIEIDGEDDGEQLTHIFAAKWIIEYMQSSGNDFKTSLRAYTQKVRNSIS
;
A
#
# COMPACT_ATOMS: atom_id res chain seq x y z
N MET A 1 -4.63 8.28 -4.49
CA MET A 1 -3.78 7.85 -3.36
C MET A 1 -4.04 8.73 -2.14
N LYS A 2 -4.62 8.14 -1.11
CA LYS A 2 -4.99 8.75 0.16
C LYS A 2 -4.10 8.21 1.27
N ILE A 3 -3.31 9.09 1.89
CA ILE A 3 -2.44 8.74 3.02
C ILE A 3 -3.22 8.06 4.18
N PRO A 4 -4.45 8.49 4.54
CA PRO A 4 -5.22 7.82 5.59
C PRO A 4 -5.52 6.34 5.27
N ALA A 5 -5.82 6.01 4.01
CA ALA A 5 -6.09 4.63 3.59
C ALA A 5 -4.84 3.75 3.73
N ILE A 6 -3.69 4.24 3.25
CA ILE A 6 -2.40 3.54 3.40
C ILE A 6 -2.09 3.33 4.88
N LYS A 7 -2.29 4.36 5.71
CA LYS A 7 -2.04 4.28 7.15
C LYS A 7 -2.89 3.19 7.81
N LYS A 8 -4.18 3.05 7.45
CA LYS A 8 -5.04 1.98 7.96
C LYS A 8 -4.51 0.59 7.59
N ILE A 9 -4.02 0.39 6.36
CA ILE A 9 -3.43 -0.88 5.92
C ILE A 9 -2.23 -1.26 6.80
N ILE A 10 -1.35 -0.30 7.07
CA ILE A 10 -0.17 -0.51 7.93
C ILE A 10 -0.59 -0.81 9.38
N GLU A 11 -1.57 -0.07 9.92
CA GLU A 11 -2.06 -0.28 11.29
C GLU A 11 -2.83 -1.60 11.46
N ALA A 12 -3.42 -2.13 10.39
CA ALA A 12 -4.09 -3.43 10.37
C ALA A 12 -3.12 -4.62 10.46
N ASN A 13 -1.81 -4.40 10.31
CA ASN A 13 -0.76 -5.43 10.33
C ASN A 13 -1.01 -6.59 9.36
N TYR A 14 -1.56 -6.30 8.18
CA TYR A 14 -1.66 -7.30 7.11
C TYR A 14 -0.26 -7.75 6.66
N THR A 15 -0.12 -9.02 6.35
CA THR A 15 1.12 -9.55 5.77
C THR A 15 1.24 -9.13 4.30
N LEU A 16 2.46 -9.18 3.76
CA LEU A 16 2.67 -8.94 2.32
C LEU A 16 1.85 -9.93 1.46
N GLU A 17 1.77 -11.19 1.87
CA GLU A 17 0.96 -12.22 1.20
C GLU A 17 -0.54 -11.88 1.17
N MET A 18 -1.09 -11.32 2.26
CA MET A 18 -2.48 -10.86 2.29
C MET A 18 -2.71 -9.69 1.31
N LEU A 19 -1.73 -8.79 1.20
CA LEU A 19 -1.78 -7.68 0.24
C LEU A 19 -1.64 -8.16 -1.20
N ASP A 20 -0.80 -9.16 -1.46
CA ASP A 20 -0.66 -9.82 -2.77
C ASP A 20 -1.98 -10.47 -3.20
N THR A 21 -2.62 -11.21 -2.28
CA THR A 21 -3.92 -11.84 -2.55
C THR A 21 -5.02 -10.81 -2.82
N ALA A 22 -5.01 -9.69 -2.09
CA ALA A 22 -5.97 -8.60 -2.30
C ALA A 22 -5.74 -7.88 -3.63
N GLU A 23 -4.48 -7.69 -4.01
CA GLU A 23 -4.09 -7.14 -5.31
C GLU A 23 -4.59 -8.04 -6.45
N GLU A 24 -4.34 -9.35 -6.37
CA GLU A 24 -4.82 -10.32 -7.36
C GLU A 24 -6.34 -10.33 -7.47
N ALA A 25 -7.06 -10.27 -6.34
CA ALA A 25 -8.52 -10.18 -6.34
C ALA A 25 -9.00 -8.94 -7.11
N LEU A 26 -8.44 -7.76 -6.83
CA LEU A 26 -8.82 -6.52 -7.52
C LEU A 26 -8.48 -6.53 -9.01
N ILE A 27 -7.35 -7.13 -9.41
CA ILE A 27 -6.98 -7.29 -10.82
C ILE A 27 -7.99 -8.18 -11.56
N ASN A 28 -8.54 -9.19 -10.88
CA ASN A 28 -9.54 -10.11 -11.42
C ASN A 28 -10.99 -9.59 -11.27
N GLU A 29 -11.19 -8.32 -10.88
CA GLU A 29 -12.50 -7.73 -10.59
C GLU A 29 -13.28 -8.50 -9.50
N GLU A 30 -12.54 -9.16 -8.60
CA GLU A 30 -13.05 -9.87 -7.44
C GLU A 30 -12.93 -9.03 -6.18
N LYS A 31 -13.75 -9.37 -5.17
CA LYS A 31 -13.71 -8.68 -3.89
C LYS A 31 -12.51 -9.18 -3.05
N PRO A 32 -11.60 -8.30 -2.59
CA PRO A 32 -10.49 -8.71 -1.74
C PRO A 32 -11.00 -9.24 -0.38
N SER A 33 -10.24 -10.17 0.19
CA SER A 33 -10.52 -10.79 1.50
C SER A 33 -10.26 -9.86 2.68
N ILE A 34 -9.49 -8.78 2.46
CA ILE A 34 -9.15 -7.75 3.42
C ILE A 34 -9.78 -6.41 3.03
N GLU A 35 -10.08 -5.59 4.03
CA GLU A 35 -10.65 -4.28 3.81
C GLU A 35 -9.57 -3.28 3.36
N ILE A 36 -9.75 -2.73 2.16
CA ILE A 36 -8.91 -1.68 1.58
C ILE A 36 -9.79 -0.48 1.24
N ASP A 37 -9.55 0.66 1.88
CA ASP A 37 -10.27 1.90 1.55
C ASP A 37 -9.91 2.38 0.13
N GLY A 38 -10.90 2.82 -0.64
CA GLY A 38 -10.74 3.45 -1.96
C GLY A 38 -12.10 3.75 -2.60
N GLU A 39 -12.16 4.72 -3.51
CA GLU A 39 -13.39 5.04 -4.27
C GLU A 39 -13.68 4.02 -5.38
N ASP A 40 -12.63 3.40 -5.90
CA ASP A 40 -12.67 2.38 -6.95
C ASP A 40 -11.48 1.42 -6.81
N ASP A 41 -11.52 0.31 -7.55
CA ASP A 41 -10.49 -0.74 -7.54
C ASP A 41 -9.10 -0.20 -7.91
N GLY A 42 -9.02 0.79 -8.81
CA GLY A 42 -7.76 1.42 -9.19
C GLY A 42 -7.16 2.25 -8.05
N GLU A 43 -7.98 2.96 -7.28
CA GLU A 43 -7.55 3.65 -6.08
C GLU A 43 -7.12 2.64 -4.99
N GLN A 44 -7.86 1.54 -4.80
CA GLN A 44 -7.48 0.47 -3.86
C GLN A 44 -6.14 -0.17 -4.23
N LEU A 45 -5.93 -0.52 -5.50
CA LEU A 45 -4.65 -1.04 -6.02
C LEU A 45 -3.51 -0.05 -5.74
N THR A 46 -3.75 1.24 -5.97
CA THR A 46 -2.75 2.29 -5.66
C THR A 46 -2.37 2.30 -4.18
N HIS A 47 -3.33 2.06 -3.27
CA HIS A 47 -3.05 1.98 -1.83
C HIS A 47 -2.30 0.72 -1.44
N ILE A 48 -2.65 -0.43 -2.03
CA ILE A 48 -1.96 -1.69 -1.82
C ILE A 48 -0.49 -1.58 -2.26
N PHE A 49 -0.23 -1.07 -3.47
CA PHE A 49 1.14 -0.88 -3.96
C PHE A 49 1.97 0.03 -3.05
N ALA A 50 1.38 1.13 -2.58
CA ALA A 50 2.05 2.02 -1.66
C ALA A 50 2.34 1.34 -0.31
N ALA A 51 1.37 0.60 0.23
CA ALA A 51 1.53 -0.10 1.50
C ALA A 51 2.59 -1.20 1.44
N LYS A 52 2.57 -2.04 0.40
CA LYS A 52 3.58 -3.09 0.15
C LYS A 52 4.98 -2.51 0.13
N TRP A 53 5.21 -1.47 -0.68
CA TRP A 53 6.51 -0.81 -0.76
C TRP A 53 6.97 -0.25 0.60
N ILE A 54 6.05 0.37 1.34
CA ILE A 54 6.36 0.94 2.66
C ILE A 54 6.72 -0.17 3.66
N ILE A 55 5.99 -1.29 3.68
CA ILE A 55 6.28 -2.44 4.55
C ILE A 55 7.66 -3.02 4.23
N GLU A 56 7.96 -3.26 2.95
CA GLU A 56 9.27 -3.77 2.51
C GLU A 56 10.41 -2.81 2.88
N TYR A 57 10.21 -1.50 2.69
CA TYR A 57 11.20 -0.50 3.05
C TYR A 57 11.43 -0.44 4.57
N MET A 58 10.36 -0.48 5.37
CA MET A 58 10.45 -0.57 6.83
C MET A 58 11.23 -1.81 7.28
N GLN A 59 10.93 -2.98 6.70
CA GLN A 59 11.58 -4.24 7.03
C GLN A 59 13.07 -4.25 6.65
N SER A 60 13.42 -3.72 5.47
CA SER A 60 14.80 -3.73 4.96
C SER A 60 15.69 -2.65 5.58
N SER A 61 15.14 -1.50 5.96
CA SER A 61 15.93 -0.37 6.48
C SER A 61 15.80 -0.14 7.98
N GLY A 62 14.84 -0.80 8.66
CA GLY A 62 14.52 -0.55 10.07
C GLY A 62 13.89 0.82 10.35
N ASN A 63 13.36 1.50 9.33
CA ASN A 63 12.76 2.82 9.47
C ASN A 63 11.33 2.74 10.00
N ASP A 64 10.89 3.80 10.68
CA ASP A 64 9.49 3.94 11.07
C ASP A 64 8.58 4.24 9.86
N PHE A 65 7.26 4.11 10.06
CA PHE A 65 6.25 4.37 9.04
C PHE A 65 6.31 5.79 8.46
N LYS A 66 6.50 6.84 9.28
CA LYS A 66 6.53 8.23 8.81
C LYS A 66 7.74 8.48 7.92
N THR A 67 8.88 7.92 8.28
CA THR A 67 10.12 8.00 7.50
C THR A 67 9.94 7.27 6.17
N SER A 68 9.37 6.07 6.20
CA SER A 68 9.14 5.23 5.01
C SER A 68 8.08 5.83 4.06
N LEU A 69 6.99 6.39 4.59
CA LEU A 69 5.97 7.10 3.80
C LEU A 69 6.56 8.31 3.05
N ARG A 70 7.45 9.06 3.71
CA ARG A 70 8.15 10.19 3.07
C ARG A 70 9.09 9.71 1.96
N ALA A 71 9.78 8.59 2.16
CA ALA A 71 10.64 8.00 1.13
C ALA A 71 9.80 7.56 -0.08
N TYR A 72 8.66 6.92 0.15
CA TYR A 72 7.74 6.52 -0.92
C TYR A 72 7.21 7.73 -1.72
N THR A 73 6.75 8.77 -1.01
CA THR A 73 6.21 9.98 -1.65
C THR A 73 7.26 10.68 -2.53
N GLN A 74 8.53 10.70 -2.08
CA GLN A 74 9.65 11.22 -2.88
C GLN A 74 9.93 10.33 -4.10
N LYS A 75 9.94 9.01 -3.93
CA LYS A 75 10.11 8.05 -5.04
C LYS A 75 9.07 8.27 -6.13
N VAL A 76 7.78 8.36 -5.77
CA VAL A 76 6.69 8.56 -6.74
C VAL A 76 6.88 9.89 -7.48
N ARG A 77 7.14 10.99 -6.75
CA ARG A 77 7.39 12.31 -7.37
C ARG A 77 8.52 12.27 -8.39
N ASN A 78 9.63 11.65 -8.03
CA ASN A 78 10.81 11.55 -8.90
C ASN A 78 10.61 10.59 -10.09
N SER A 79 9.64 9.67 -10.02
CA SER A 79 9.36 8.70 -11.10
C SER A 79 8.48 9.27 -12.21
N ILE A 80 7.89 10.45 -12.00
CA ILE A 80 6.95 11.12 -12.93
C ILE A 80 7.60 12.39 -13.54
N SER A 81 8.86 12.69 -13.19
CA SER A 81 9.62 13.86 -13.69
C SER A 81 10.42 13.57 -14.94
#